data_AF-A0A961INM7-F1
#
_entry.id   AF-A0A961INM7-F1
#
_cell.length_a   1.000
_cell.length_b   1.000
_cell.length_c   1.000
_cell.angle_alpha   90.00
_cell.angle_beta   90.00
_cell.angle_gamma   90.00
#
_symmetry.space_group_name_H-M   'P 1'
#
loop_
_entity.id
_entity.type
_entity.pdbx_description
1 polymer ?
#
loop_
_entity_poly.entity_id
_entity_poly.type
_entity_poly.pdbx_seq_one_letter_code
_entity_poly.pdbx_strand_id
1 'polypeptide(L)'
;MDAGRLILRLLTDETLRDQVFYLLVLIAVVSTILSITATWLNFLKTRLEREKWKHEKESWKINLISQVDLDLFKKRLESYPLIMQTLSPLSDYMLDQIPRSTLKKVATELHRAAYGEPGLFMDSDTRKEIVKLRDLCQRFAAAPDRGDRSRLRRELLRRRTDVIERLRRDLGHRSIWRPDLEEFLSLSDEKARSALPAGHRA
;
A
#
# COMPACT_ATOMS: atom_id res chain seq x y z
N MET A 1 -46.46 -42.13 -47.71
CA MET A 1 -47.27 -42.10 -46.47
C MET A 1 -46.74 -43.19 -45.55
N ASP A 2 -45.50 -43.09 -45.07
CA ASP A 2 -44.84 -44.28 -44.51
C ASP A 2 -44.17 -44.07 -43.15
N ALA A 3 -44.13 -42.83 -42.63
CA ALA A 3 -43.68 -42.60 -41.26
C ALA A 3 -44.66 -43.19 -40.24
N GLY A 4 -45.97 -43.03 -40.45
CA GLY A 4 -47.00 -43.54 -39.53
C GLY A 4 -47.07 -45.07 -39.46
N ARG A 5 -46.83 -45.78 -40.57
CA ARG A 5 -46.83 -47.26 -40.60
C ARG A 5 -45.54 -47.86 -40.01
N LEU A 6 -44.40 -47.18 -40.15
CA LEU A 6 -43.15 -47.57 -39.49
C LEU A 6 -43.23 -47.41 -37.97
N ILE A 7 -43.84 -46.32 -37.49
CA ILE A 7 -44.06 -46.08 -36.05
C ILE A 7 -44.99 -47.16 -35.46
N LEU A 8 -46.05 -47.55 -36.19
CA LEU A 8 -46.97 -48.61 -35.76
C LEU A 8 -46.33 -50.00 -35.72
N ARG A 9 -45.44 -50.34 -36.66
CA ARG A 9 -44.66 -51.61 -36.64
C ARG A 9 -43.63 -51.66 -35.52
N LEU A 10 -42.95 -50.54 -35.25
CA LEU A 10 -42.04 -50.40 -34.11
C LEU A 10 -42.74 -50.53 -32.75
N LEU A 11 -44.04 -50.20 -32.69
CA LEU A 11 -44.85 -50.37 -31.48
C LEU A 11 -45.36 -51.81 -31.28
N THR A 12 -45.43 -52.64 -32.32
CA THR A 12 -45.94 -54.02 -32.19
C THR A 12 -44.87 -55.07 -31.92
N ASP A 13 -43.59 -54.77 -32.12
CA ASP A 13 -42.48 -55.70 -31.90
C ASP A 13 -41.79 -55.41 -30.57
N GLU A 14 -42.01 -56.27 -29.58
CA GLU A 14 -41.49 -56.12 -28.21
C GLU A 14 -39.96 -56.03 -28.18
N THR A 15 -39.28 -56.76 -29.07
CA THR A 15 -37.81 -56.80 -29.12
C THR A 15 -37.20 -55.48 -29.61
N LEU A 16 -37.83 -54.85 -30.60
CA LEU A 16 -37.43 -53.54 -31.12
C LEU A 16 -37.71 -52.42 -30.11
N ARG A 17 -38.82 -52.53 -29.36
CA ARG A 17 -39.18 -51.57 -28.31
C ARG A 17 -38.13 -51.55 -27.19
N ASP A 18 -37.68 -52.72 -26.75
CA ASP A 18 -36.64 -52.84 -25.72
C ASP A 18 -35.31 -52.27 -26.20
N GLN A 19 -34.89 -52.57 -27.44
CA GLN A 19 -33.66 -52.02 -28.02
C GLN A 19 -33.69 -50.48 -28.12
N VAL A 20 -34.82 -49.90 -28.56
CA VAL A 20 -35.00 -48.44 -28.61
C VAL A 20 -34.96 -47.84 -27.19
N PHE A 21 -35.57 -48.50 -26.21
CA PHE A 21 -35.54 -48.06 -24.81
C PHE A 21 -34.10 -48.05 -24.26
N TYR A 22 -33.33 -49.13 -24.45
CA TYR A 22 -31.93 -49.18 -24.02
C TYR A 22 -31.07 -48.09 -24.67
N LEU A 23 -31.29 -47.80 -25.95
CA LEU A 23 -30.57 -46.75 -26.66
C LEU A 23 -30.90 -45.35 -26.12
N LEU A 24 -32.17 -45.07 -25.81
CA LEU A 24 -32.60 -43.83 -25.17
C LEU A 24 -32.00 -43.66 -23.76
N VAL A 25 -32.00 -44.73 -22.96
CA VAL A 25 -31.39 -44.72 -21.62
C VAL A 25 -29.88 -44.49 -21.73
N LEU A 26 -29.19 -45.13 -22.68
CA LEU A 26 -27.76 -44.92 -22.91
C LEU A 26 -27.44 -43.47 -23.28
N ILE A 27 -28.22 -42.87 -24.19
CA ILE A 27 -28.04 -41.45 -24.57
C ILE A 27 -28.27 -40.54 -23.37
N ALA A 28 -29.28 -40.81 -22.53
CA ALA A 28 -29.53 -40.04 -21.32
C ALA A 28 -28.37 -40.15 -20.30
N VAL A 29 -27.81 -41.35 -20.12
CA VAL A 29 -26.65 -41.57 -19.23
C VAL A 29 -25.40 -40.86 -19.78
N VAL A 30 -25.12 -40.98 -21.08
CA VAL A 30 -23.95 -40.31 -21.68
C VAL A 30 -24.10 -38.78 -21.61
N SER A 31 -25.28 -38.23 -21.92
CA SER A 31 -25.52 -36.79 -21.86
C SER A 31 -25.44 -36.21 -20.44
N THR A 32 -25.91 -36.95 -19.43
CA THR A 32 -25.75 -36.55 -18.02
C THR A 32 -24.30 -36.58 -17.56
N ILE A 33 -23.52 -37.61 -17.92
CA ILE A 33 -22.08 -37.67 -17.62
C ILE A 33 -21.34 -36.50 -18.29
N LEU A 34 -21.63 -36.20 -19.56
CA LEU A 34 -21.06 -35.05 -20.28
C LEU A 34 -21.42 -33.72 -19.60
N SER A 35 -22.66 -33.58 -19.12
CA SER A 35 -23.10 -32.37 -18.42
C SER A 35 -22.40 -32.20 -17.06
N ILE A 36 -22.25 -33.28 -16.29
CA ILE A 36 -21.55 -33.27 -15.01
C ILE A 36 -20.06 -32.94 -15.21
N THR A 37 -19.41 -33.56 -16.20
CA THR A 37 -17.99 -33.30 -16.49
C THR A 37 -17.75 -31.87 -16.98
N ALA A 38 -18.63 -31.32 -17.83
CA ALA A 38 -18.58 -29.92 -18.24
C ALA A 38 -18.76 -28.96 -17.05
N THR A 39 -19.70 -29.26 -16.15
CA THR A 39 -19.94 -28.45 -14.94
C THR A 39 -18.73 -28.47 -14.02
N TRP A 40 -18.10 -29.63 -13.84
CA TRP A 40 -16.91 -29.80 -13.01
C TRP A 40 -15.68 -29.09 -13.60
N LEU A 41 -15.47 -29.18 -14.92
CA LEU A 41 -14.41 -28.44 -15.61
C LEU A 41 -14.58 -26.92 -15.50
N ASN A 42 -15.83 -26.42 -15.65
CA ASN A 42 -16.12 -25.00 -15.46
C ASN A 42 -15.89 -24.55 -14.01
N PHE A 43 -16.24 -25.40 -13.03
CA PHE A 43 -15.95 -25.13 -11.62
C PHE A 43 -14.45 -25.06 -11.35
N LEU A 44 -13.64 -25.97 -11.90
CA LEU A 44 -12.18 -25.92 -11.76
C LEU A 44 -11.57 -24.68 -12.44
N LYS A 45 -12.02 -24.37 -13.66
CA LYS A 45 -11.56 -23.19 -14.39
C LYS A 45 -11.84 -21.91 -13.59
N THR A 46 -13.07 -21.74 -13.10
CA THR A 46 -13.43 -20.57 -12.29
C THR A 46 -12.66 -20.50 -10.97
N ARG A 47 -12.35 -21.65 -10.34
CA ARG A 47 -11.49 -21.68 -9.15
C ARG A 47 -10.06 -21.22 -9.44
N LEU A 48 -9.45 -21.73 -10.51
CA LEU A 48 -8.11 -21.34 -10.93
C LEU A 48 -8.03 -19.86 -11.32
N GLU A 49 -9.05 -19.34 -12.00
CA GLU A 49 -9.15 -17.92 -12.34
C GLU A 49 -9.24 -17.04 -11.09
N ARG A 50 -9.99 -17.45 -10.06
CA ARG A 50 -10.03 -16.72 -8.78
C ARG A 50 -8.68 -16.71 -8.07
N GLU A 51 -7.95 -17.83 -8.08
CA GLU A 51 -6.62 -17.91 -7.47
C GLU A 51 -5.62 -17.02 -8.21
N LYS A 52 -5.64 -17.03 -9.56
CA LYS A 52 -4.84 -16.10 -10.38
C LYS A 52 -5.17 -14.65 -10.07
N TRP A 53 -6.46 -14.31 -10.00
CA TRP A 53 -6.89 -12.95 -9.69
C TRP A 53 -6.44 -12.49 -8.30
N LYS A 54 -6.45 -13.38 -7.30
CA LYS A 54 -5.92 -13.08 -5.96
C LYS A 54 -4.43 -12.77 -6.00
N HIS A 55 -3.64 -13.59 -6.70
CA HIS A 55 -2.19 -13.38 -6.83
C HIS A 55 -1.85 -12.13 -7.63
N GLU A 56 -2.55 -11.89 -8.74
CA GLU A 56 -2.40 -10.65 -9.49
C GLU A 56 -2.70 -9.46 -8.60
N LYS A 57 -3.84 -9.45 -7.91
CA LYS A 57 -4.22 -8.36 -7.01
C LYS A 57 -3.15 -8.08 -5.94
N GLU A 58 -2.58 -9.12 -5.33
CA GLU A 58 -1.52 -8.94 -4.34
C GLU A 58 -0.24 -8.38 -4.98
N SER A 59 0.11 -8.84 -6.18
CA SER A 59 1.23 -8.29 -6.95
C SER A 59 1.01 -6.81 -7.30
N TRP A 60 -0.20 -6.43 -7.74
CA TRP A 60 -0.59 -5.05 -7.99
C TRP A 60 -0.49 -4.19 -6.73
N LYS A 61 -0.95 -4.70 -5.58
CA LYS A 61 -0.81 -4.04 -4.28
C LYS A 61 0.66 -3.76 -3.98
N ILE A 62 1.51 -4.79 -3.99
CA ILE A 62 2.95 -4.68 -3.69
C ILE A 62 3.63 -3.68 -4.64
N ASN A 63 3.33 -3.75 -5.94
CA ASN A 63 3.90 -2.83 -6.93
C ASN A 63 3.52 -1.38 -6.66
N LEU A 64 2.25 -1.12 -6.31
CA LEU A 64 1.78 0.21 -5.98
C LEU A 64 2.47 0.76 -4.72
N ILE A 65 2.59 -0.06 -3.66
CA ILE A 65 3.31 0.34 -2.44
C ILE A 65 4.75 0.70 -2.77
N SER A 66 5.42 -0.16 -3.53
CA SER A 66 6.83 0.01 -3.92
C SER A 66 7.05 1.28 -4.75
N GLN A 67 6.13 1.59 -5.67
CA GLN A 67 6.17 2.82 -6.46
C GLN A 67 6.02 4.06 -5.58
N VAL A 68 5.03 4.07 -4.67
CA VAL A 68 4.80 5.20 -3.74
C VAL A 68 6.01 5.40 -2.84
N ASP A 69 6.57 4.34 -2.25
CA ASP A 69 7.74 4.43 -1.38
C ASP A 69 8.97 4.94 -2.14
N LEU A 70 9.15 4.51 -3.40
CA LEU A 70 10.25 4.96 -4.25
C LEU A 70 10.12 6.44 -4.62
N ASP A 71 8.90 6.92 -4.87
CA ASP A 71 8.67 8.34 -5.16
C ASP A 71 8.83 9.21 -3.91
N LEU A 72 8.37 8.76 -2.75
CA LEU A 72 8.66 9.41 -1.46
C LEU A 72 10.17 9.46 -1.21
N PHE A 73 10.89 8.37 -1.47
CA PHE A 73 12.34 8.30 -1.31
C PHE A 73 13.07 9.31 -2.21
N LYS A 74 12.70 9.42 -3.49
CA LYS A 74 13.24 10.46 -4.40
C LYS A 74 13.02 11.86 -3.84
N LYS A 75 11.80 12.16 -3.39
CA LYS A 75 11.47 13.48 -2.82
C LYS A 75 12.27 13.80 -1.56
N ARG A 76 12.51 12.80 -0.71
CA ARG A 76 13.40 12.94 0.46
C ARG A 76 14.85 13.20 0.05
N LEU A 77 15.36 12.49 -0.96
CA LEU A 77 16.72 12.74 -1.49
C LEU A 77 16.89 14.16 -2.05
N GLU A 78 15.85 14.71 -2.67
CA GLU A 78 15.84 16.10 -3.16
C GLU A 78 15.85 17.11 -2.00
N SER A 79 15.05 16.86 -0.95
CA SER A 79 14.77 17.84 0.10
C SER A 79 15.74 17.79 1.29
N TYR A 80 16.19 16.61 1.70
CA TYR A 80 16.93 16.40 2.94
C TYR A 80 18.32 17.04 2.95
N PRO A 81 19.07 17.11 1.83
CA PRO A 81 20.34 17.85 1.79
C PRO A 81 20.19 19.30 2.24
N LEU A 82 19.11 19.98 1.86
CA LEU A 82 18.84 21.36 2.27
C LEU A 82 18.57 21.48 3.77
N ILE A 83 17.84 20.51 4.33
CA ILE A 83 17.62 20.42 5.78
C ILE A 83 18.96 20.18 6.50
N MET A 84 19.80 19.27 6.01
CA MET A 84 21.12 19.01 6.59
C MET A 84 22.05 20.23 6.53
N GLN A 85 22.02 21.00 5.43
CA GLN A 85 22.75 22.27 5.34
C GLN A 85 22.27 23.28 6.37
N THR A 86 20.95 23.35 6.60
CA THR A 86 20.34 24.20 7.64
C THR A 86 20.84 23.85 9.06
N LEU A 87 21.24 22.60 9.29
CA LEU A 87 21.78 22.12 10.57
C LEU A 87 23.30 22.38 10.74
N SER A 88 24.00 22.81 9.69
CA SER A 88 25.44 23.07 9.72
C SER A 88 25.86 24.11 10.79
N PRO A 89 25.16 25.26 10.92
CA PRO A 89 25.47 26.24 11.95
C PRO A 89 25.28 25.73 13.38
N LEU A 90 24.48 24.66 13.56
CA LEU A 90 24.23 24.05 14.86
C LEU A 90 25.34 23.07 15.29
N SER A 91 26.47 23.04 14.59
CA SER A 91 27.63 22.24 14.97
C SER A 91 28.23 22.70 16.30
N ASP A 92 28.85 21.76 17.02
CA ASP A 92 29.48 22.01 18.33
C ASP A 92 30.48 23.17 18.29
N TYR A 93 31.25 23.27 17.20
CA TYR A 93 32.25 24.31 16.98
C TYR A 93 31.64 25.71 16.78
N MET A 94 30.50 25.80 16.07
CA MET A 94 29.90 27.08 15.68
C MET A 94 28.92 27.62 16.73
N LEU A 95 28.39 26.77 17.62
CA LEU A 95 27.28 27.12 18.48
C LEU A 95 27.56 28.26 19.46
N ASP A 96 28.80 28.40 19.90
CA ASP A 96 29.20 29.43 20.86
C ASP A 96 29.41 30.80 20.17
N GLN A 97 29.67 30.79 18.86
CA GLN A 97 29.93 31.97 18.03
C GLN A 97 28.71 32.38 17.18
N ILE A 98 27.66 31.56 17.16
CA ILE A 98 26.51 31.79 16.29
C ILE A 98 25.70 33.02 16.77
N PRO A 99 25.45 34.00 15.90
CA PRO A 99 24.63 35.14 16.28
C PRO A 99 23.17 34.71 16.43
N ARG A 100 22.44 35.38 17.34
CA ARG A 100 21.02 35.09 17.63
C ARG A 100 20.14 35.17 16.39
N SER A 101 20.46 36.06 15.44
CA SER A 101 19.77 36.19 14.15
C SER A 101 19.86 34.91 13.31
N THR A 102 21.04 34.28 13.25
CA THR A 102 21.24 33.02 12.54
C THR A 102 20.45 31.88 13.17
N LEU A 103 20.40 31.79 14.50
CA LEU A 103 19.56 30.78 15.18
C LEU A 103 18.06 30.96 14.89
N LYS A 104 17.57 32.20 14.86
CA LYS A 104 16.19 32.49 14.46
C LYS A 104 15.95 32.10 13.00
N LYS A 105 16.90 32.36 12.10
CA LYS A 105 16.83 31.93 10.70
C LYS A 105 16.77 30.40 10.59
N VAL A 106 17.64 29.69 11.30
CA VAL A 106 17.63 28.21 11.37
C VAL A 106 16.28 27.71 11.87
N ALA A 107 15.73 28.29 12.93
CA ALA A 107 14.40 27.91 13.42
C ALA A 107 13.30 28.12 12.36
N THR A 108 13.33 29.23 11.62
CA THR A 108 12.38 29.49 10.53
C THR A 108 12.51 28.46 9.41
N GLU A 109 13.73 28.12 8.99
CA GLU A 109 13.94 27.09 7.96
C GLU A 109 13.52 25.70 8.43
N LEU A 110 13.78 25.34 9.70
CA LEU A 110 13.27 24.10 10.28
C LEU A 110 11.73 24.07 10.35
N HIS A 111 11.10 25.21 10.65
CA HIS A 111 9.64 25.33 10.58
C HIS A 111 9.11 25.07 9.17
N ARG A 112 9.73 25.71 8.16
CA ARG A 112 9.38 25.50 6.74
C ARG A 112 9.61 24.05 6.31
N ALA A 113 10.69 23.42 6.76
CA ALA A 113 10.93 22.01 6.47
C ALA A 113 9.86 21.11 7.09
N ALA A 114 9.43 21.37 8.33
CA ALA A 114 8.44 20.54 9.03
C ALA A 114 7.00 20.68 8.48
N TYR A 115 6.62 21.89 8.06
CA TYR A 115 5.24 22.21 7.66
C TYR A 115 5.07 22.53 6.16
N GLY A 116 6.16 22.63 5.42
CA GLY A 116 6.16 22.80 3.96
C GLY A 116 6.19 21.46 3.23
N GLU A 117 6.57 21.53 1.95
CA GLU A 117 6.63 20.37 1.06
C GLU A 117 7.50 19.22 1.61
N PRO A 118 8.73 19.45 2.13
CA PRO A 118 9.54 18.35 2.66
C PRO A 118 8.82 17.60 3.77
N GLY A 119 8.11 18.34 4.62
CA GLY A 119 7.33 17.85 5.75
C GLY A 119 6.37 16.74 5.33
N LEU A 120 5.67 16.91 4.21
CA LEU A 120 4.67 15.97 3.68
C LEU A 120 5.25 14.58 3.39
N PHE A 121 6.53 14.51 3.04
CA PHE A 121 7.19 13.27 2.68
C PHE A 121 7.99 12.66 3.83
N MET A 122 8.23 13.39 4.92
CA MET A 122 8.98 12.87 6.08
C MET A 122 8.11 11.94 6.93
N ASP A 123 8.76 10.98 7.59
CA ASP A 123 8.05 10.21 8.60
C ASP A 123 7.66 11.12 9.79
N SER A 124 6.54 10.78 10.44
CA SER A 124 5.96 11.61 11.50
C SER A 124 6.91 11.86 12.67
N ASP A 125 7.73 10.87 13.02
CA ASP A 125 8.77 10.97 14.05
C ASP A 125 9.88 11.95 13.66
N THR A 126 10.32 11.92 12.40
CA THR A 126 11.35 12.81 11.87
C THR A 126 10.86 14.26 11.90
N ARG A 127 9.60 14.48 11.48
CA ARG A 127 8.94 15.78 11.59
C ARG A 127 8.87 16.27 13.04
N LYS A 128 8.49 15.40 13.99
CA LYS A 128 8.43 15.73 15.43
C LYS A 128 9.80 16.16 15.98
N GLU A 129 10.88 15.48 15.62
CA GLU A 129 12.22 15.85 16.08
C GLU A 129 12.69 17.19 15.49
N ILE A 130 12.35 17.49 14.24
CA ILE A 130 12.62 18.81 13.63
C ILE A 130 11.89 19.92 14.38
N VAL A 131 10.62 19.70 14.74
CA VAL A 131 9.83 20.66 15.52
C VAL A 131 10.46 20.90 16.90
N LYS A 132 10.89 19.83 17.60
CA LYS A 132 11.60 19.98 18.89
C LYS A 132 12.91 20.77 18.75
N LEU A 133 13.68 20.50 17.68
CA LEU A 133 14.93 21.23 17.42
C LEU A 133 14.68 22.70 17.11
N ARG A 134 13.65 23.01 16.31
CA ARG A 134 13.19 24.38 16.06
C ARG A 134 12.92 25.12 17.36
N ASP A 135 12.15 24.53 18.26
CA ASP A 135 11.77 25.15 19.53
C ASP A 135 13.01 25.37 20.42
N LEU A 136 13.96 24.44 20.40
CA LEU A 136 15.24 24.61 21.09
C LEU A 136 16.09 25.73 20.50
N CYS A 137 16.13 25.90 19.17
CA CYS A 137 16.81 27.03 18.54
C CYS A 137 16.21 28.37 18.99
N GLN A 138 14.87 28.46 19.08
CA GLN A 138 14.19 29.66 19.57
C GLN A 138 14.52 29.94 21.04
N ARG A 139 14.45 28.91 21.90
CA ARG A 139 14.80 29.02 23.32
C ARG A 139 16.26 29.40 23.52
N PHE A 140 17.19 28.79 22.78
CA PHE A 140 18.61 29.13 22.85
C PHE A 140 18.89 30.56 22.38
N ALA A 141 18.18 31.04 21.35
CA ALA A 141 18.30 32.43 20.88
C ALA A 141 17.74 33.47 21.88
N ALA A 142 16.77 33.08 22.71
CA ALA A 142 16.17 33.92 23.74
C ALA A 142 16.89 33.84 25.10
N ALA A 143 17.71 32.81 25.33
CA ALA A 143 18.36 32.57 26.61
C ALA A 143 19.40 33.66 26.95
N PRO A 144 19.39 34.19 28.19
CA PRO A 144 20.48 35.02 28.69
C PRO A 144 21.76 34.20 28.90
N ASP A 145 22.92 34.87 28.93
CA ASP A 145 24.24 34.21 28.94
C ASP A 145 24.59 33.45 30.23
N ARG A 146 23.72 33.49 31.25
CA ARG A 146 23.96 32.82 32.55
C ARG A 146 23.33 31.43 32.58
N GLY A 147 24.10 30.41 32.99
CA GLY A 147 23.67 29.08 33.48
C GLY A 147 22.85 28.19 32.52
N ASP A 148 21.68 28.65 32.10
CA ASP A 148 20.75 27.93 31.23
C ASP A 148 21.31 27.69 29.82
N ARG A 149 22.19 28.59 29.35
CA ARG A 149 22.77 28.49 28.00
C ARG A 149 23.61 27.21 27.83
N SER A 150 24.36 26.79 28.85
CA SER A 150 25.15 25.54 28.80
C SER A 150 24.28 24.29 28.79
N ARG A 151 23.14 24.29 29.48
CA ARG A 151 22.17 23.19 29.45
C ARG A 151 21.53 23.09 28.06
N LEU A 152 21.03 24.23 27.55
CA LEU A 152 20.40 24.29 26.23
C LEU A 152 21.39 23.92 25.11
N ARG A 153 22.67 24.28 25.24
CA ARG A 153 23.75 23.88 24.31
C ARG A 153 23.81 22.36 24.16
N ARG A 154 23.91 21.63 25.27
CA ARG A 154 23.97 20.16 25.25
C ARG A 154 22.72 19.54 24.63
N GLU A 155 21.56 20.10 24.97
CA GLU A 155 20.29 19.60 24.45
C GLU A 155 20.14 19.84 22.95
N LEU A 156 20.57 21.01 22.47
CA LEU A 156 20.55 21.38 21.05
C LEU A 156 21.48 20.48 20.24
N LEU A 157 22.69 20.19 20.73
CA LEU A 157 23.62 19.27 20.08
C LEU A 157 23.08 17.84 20.02
N ARG A 158 22.51 17.35 21.12
CA ARG A 158 21.87 16.03 21.15
C ARG A 158 20.74 15.96 20.11
N ARG A 159 19.85 16.95 20.10
CA ARG A 159 18.69 16.97 19.20
C ARG A 159 19.07 17.17 17.75
N ARG A 160 20.13 17.93 17.46
CA ARG A 160 20.72 17.99 16.12
C ARG A 160 21.11 16.59 15.65
N THR A 161 21.80 15.82 16.48
CA THR A 161 22.19 14.44 16.14
C THR A 161 20.97 13.55 15.96
N ASP A 162 19.96 13.66 16.84
CA ASP A 162 18.71 12.90 16.72
C ASP A 162 18.00 13.20 15.39
N VAL A 163 17.93 14.47 14.98
CA VAL A 163 17.36 14.86 13.68
C VAL A 163 18.18 14.27 12.52
N ILE A 164 19.51 14.35 12.56
CA ILE A 164 20.36 13.77 11.49
C ILE A 164 20.14 12.25 11.38
N GLU A 165 20.09 11.54 12.51
CA GLU A 165 19.84 10.11 12.53
C GLU A 165 18.44 9.74 12.02
N ARG A 166 17.43 10.56 12.35
CA ARG A 166 16.07 10.40 11.83
C ARG A 166 16.01 10.62 10.32
N LEU A 167 16.60 11.71 9.82
CA LEU A 167 16.72 11.97 8.37
C LEU A 167 17.42 10.82 7.64
N ARG A 168 18.49 10.26 8.23
CA ARG A 168 19.18 9.09 7.68
C ARG A 168 18.30 7.84 7.68
N ARG A 169 17.50 7.61 8.73
CA ARG A 169 16.59 6.45 8.80
C ARG A 169 15.45 6.54 7.80
N ASP A 170 14.90 7.72 7.59
CA ASP A 170 13.87 8.00 6.57
C ASP A 170 14.38 7.75 5.14
N LEU A 171 15.70 7.93 4.93
CA LEU A 171 16.42 7.57 3.69
C LEU A 171 16.90 6.11 3.69
N GLY A 172 16.93 5.45 4.84
CA GLY A 172 17.19 4.02 4.91
C GLY A 172 15.99 3.31 4.31
N HIS A 173 16.20 2.54 3.24
CA HIS A 173 15.15 1.72 2.65
C HIS A 173 14.70 0.67 3.66
N ARG A 174 13.76 1.03 4.52
CA ARG A 174 13.02 0.06 5.31
C ARG A 174 11.86 -0.34 4.42
N SER A 175 11.88 -1.59 3.94
CA SER A 175 10.69 -2.25 3.42
C SER A 175 9.71 -2.47 4.58
N ILE A 176 9.24 -1.38 5.19
CA ILE A 176 8.22 -1.45 6.23
C ILE A 176 6.91 -1.43 5.48
N TRP A 177 6.29 -2.61 5.46
CA TRP A 177 4.87 -2.77 5.26
C TRP A 177 4.10 -1.66 6.01
N ARG A 178 3.41 -0.79 5.26
CA ARG A 178 2.68 0.37 5.77
C ARG A 178 1.22 -0.03 6.05
N PRO A 179 0.80 -0.21 7.31
CA PRO A 179 -0.58 -0.59 7.66
C PRO A 179 -1.61 0.48 7.24
N ASP A 180 -1.20 1.74 7.20
CA ASP A 180 -1.96 2.88 6.69
C ASP A 180 -2.32 2.73 5.20
N LEU A 181 -1.45 2.10 4.41
CA LEU A 181 -1.76 1.81 3.02
C LEU A 181 -2.76 0.65 2.89
N GLU A 182 -2.71 -0.31 3.81
CA GLU A 182 -3.65 -1.43 3.82
C GLU A 182 -5.07 -0.97 4.16
N GLU A 183 -5.22 -0.04 5.10
CA GLU A 183 -6.49 0.62 5.39
C GLU A 183 -7.03 1.32 4.14
N PHE A 184 -6.21 2.12 3.45
CA PHE A 184 -6.63 2.80 2.23
C PHE A 184 -7.05 1.84 1.10
N LEU A 185 -6.31 0.73 0.94
CA LEU A 185 -6.62 -0.30 -0.04
C LEU A 185 -7.90 -1.07 0.33
N SER A 186 -8.14 -1.31 1.62
CA SER A 186 -9.36 -1.95 2.11
C SER A 186 -10.61 -1.09 1.87
N LEU A 187 -10.49 0.23 2.05
CA LEU A 187 -11.56 1.19 1.75
C LEU A 187 -11.85 1.27 0.25
N SER A 188 -10.80 1.21 -0.58
CA SER A 188 -10.95 1.15 -2.04
C SER A 188 -11.65 -0.15 -2.49
N ASP A 189 -11.30 -1.28 -1.87
CA ASP A 189 -11.95 -2.58 -2.09
C ASP A 189 -13.43 -2.56 -1.68
N GLU A 190 -13.75 -1.98 -0.53
CA GLU A 190 -15.12 -1.85 -0.05
C GLU A 190 -15.96 -0.98 -0.98
N LYS A 191 -15.39 0.14 -1.44
CA LYS A 191 -16.02 1.01 -2.43
C LYS A 191 -16.23 0.30 -3.77
N ALA A 192 -15.25 -0.46 -4.25
CA ALA A 192 -15.37 -1.26 -5.46
C ALA A 192 -16.47 -2.33 -5.33
N ARG A 193 -16.58 -3.01 -4.18
CA ARG A 193 -17.64 -3.98 -3.90
C ARG A 193 -19.02 -3.34 -3.82
N SER A 194 -19.12 -2.14 -3.25
CA SER A 194 -20.38 -1.38 -3.17
C SER A 194 -20.88 -0.92 -4.54
N ALA A 195 -19.98 -0.70 -5.49
CA ALA A 195 -20.29 -0.30 -6.86
C ALA A 195 -20.71 -1.47 -7.78
N LEU A 196 -20.53 -2.73 -7.34
CA LEU A 196 -20.95 -3.90 -8.12
C LEU A 196 -22.46 -4.16 -7.97
N PRO A 197 -23.17 -4.47 -9.07
CA PRO A 197 -24.60 -4.81 -9.04
C PRO A 197 -24.84 -6.06 -8.20
N ALA A 198 -26.00 -6.11 -7.53
CA ALA A 198 -26.32 -7.08 -6.47
C ALA A 198 -26.13 -8.56 -6.84
N GLY A 199 -26.13 -8.92 -8.13
CA GLY A 199 -25.90 -10.29 -8.60
C GLY A 199 -24.45 -10.78 -8.57
N HIS A 200 -23.48 -9.96 -8.13
CA HIS A 200 -22.04 -10.33 -8.07
C HIS A 200 -21.43 -10.22 -6.67
N ARG A 201 -22.26 -10.03 -5.63
CA ARG A 201 -21.83 -10.01 -4.23
C ARG A 201 -21.91 -11.43 -3.68
N ALA A 202 -20.78 -12.15 -3.68
CA ALA A 202 -20.62 -13.47 -3.06
C ALA A 202 -19.53 -13.41 -1.99
#